data_AF-A0A6F8ZLK8-F1
#
_entry.id   AF-A0A6F8ZLK8-F1
#
_cell.length_a   1.000
_cell.length_b   1.000
_cell.length_c   1.000
_cell.angle_alpha   90.00
_cell.angle_beta   90.00
_cell.angle_gamma   90.00
#
_symmetry.space_group_name_H-M   'P 1'
#
loop_
_entity.id
_entity.type
_entity.pdbx_description
1 polymer ?
#
loop_
_entity_poly.entity_id
_entity_poly.type
_entity_poly.pdbx_seq_one_letter_code
_entity_poly.pdbx_strand_id
1 'polypeptide(L)' 'MSSNFEAYEQDFGTLTAEITNKIGRIPKLGGEEKTQLVLNVDKQLEEVRELMEQMDLEVRELPIQSRG' A
#
# COMPACT_ATOMS: atom_id res chain seq x y z
N MET A 1 5.18 -3.78 -19.24
CA MET A 1 5.05 -2.74 -18.20
C MET A 1 6.40 -2.07 -18.02
N SER A 2 6.47 -0.83 -17.50
CA SER A 2 7.75 -0.24 -17.11
C SER A 2 8.29 -1.02 -15.90
N SER A 3 9.62 -1.14 -15.75
CA SER A 3 10.22 -1.82 -14.60
C SER A 3 9.87 -1.16 -13.26
N ASN A 4 9.54 0.13 -13.28
CA ASN A 4 9.08 0.87 -12.10
C ASN A 4 7.67 0.44 -11.68
N PHE A 5 6.77 0.24 -12.66
CA PHE A 5 5.40 -0.18 -12.38
C PHE A 5 5.35 -1.57 -11.74
N GLU A 6 6.12 -2.53 -12.25
CA GLU A 6 6.20 -3.89 -11.67
C GLU A 6 6.72 -3.86 -10.21
N ALA A 7 7.70 -2.99 -9.92
CA ALA A 7 8.17 -2.79 -8.55
C ALA A 7 7.08 -2.19 -7.65
N TYR A 8 6.35 -1.18 -8.13
CA TYR A 8 5.25 -0.58 -7.39
C TYR A 8 4.11 -1.57 -7.11
N GLU A 9 3.77 -2.43 -8.07
CA GLU A 9 2.76 -3.48 -7.87
C GLU A 9 3.19 -4.49 -6.80
N GLN A 10 4.47 -4.88 -6.80
CA GLN A 10 5.01 -5.80 -5.78
C GLN A 10 4.99 -5.16 -4.39
N ASP A 11 5.41 -3.90 -4.29
CA ASP A 11 5.40 -3.14 -3.03
C ASP A 11 3.97 -2.98 -2.52
N PHE A 12 3.01 -2.71 -3.41
CA PHE A 12 1.60 -2.58 -3.07
C PHE A 12 1.04 -3.89 -2.50
N GLY A 13 1.33 -5.02 -3.15
CA GLY A 13 0.91 -6.33 -2.67
C GLY A 13 1.49 -6.66 -1.28
N THR A 14 2.76 -6.32 -1.06
CA THR A 14 3.43 -6.54 0.23
C THR A 14 2.83 -5.68 1.33
N LEU A 15 2.69 -4.38 1.08
CA LEU A 15 2.23 -3.40 2.06
C LEU A 15 0.76 -3.64 2.44
N THR A 16 -0.10 -3.96 1.46
CA THR A 16 -1.52 -4.27 1.72
C THR A 16 -1.70 -5.58 2.49
N ALA A 17 -0.87 -6.61 2.24
CA ALA A 17 -0.90 -7.85 3.01
C ALA A 17 -0.49 -7.61 4.48
N GLU A 18 0.54 -6.80 4.71
CA GLU A 18 0.98 -6.44 6.06
C GLU A 18 -0.09 -5.63 6.81
N ILE A 19 -0.66 -4.60 6.18
CA ILE A 19 -1.74 -3.79 6.74
C ILE A 19 -2.94 -4.68 7.10
N THR A 20 -3.34 -5.57 6.19
CA THR A 20 -4.46 -6.50 6.42
C THR A 20 -4.20 -7.38 7.64
N ASN A 21 -2.98 -7.88 7.80
CA ASN A 21 -2.59 -8.67 8.98
C ASN A 21 -2.69 -7.85 10.27
N LYS A 22 -2.16 -6.61 10.26
CA LYS A 22 -2.19 -5.71 11.43
C LYS A 22 -3.62 -5.34 11.83
N ILE A 23 -4.47 -5.00 10.87
CA ILE A 23 -5.89 -4.71 11.11
C ILE A 23 -6.59 -5.91 11.77
N GLY A 24 -6.30 -7.13 11.31
CA GLY A 24 -6.85 -8.35 11.94
C GLY A 24 -6.39 -8.59 13.38
N ARG A 25 -5.27 -7.99 13.81
CA ARG A 25 -4.73 -8.10 15.17
C ARG A 25 -5.28 -7.04 16.12
N ILE A 26 -5.55 -5.83 15.64
CA ILE A 26 -6.01 -4.68 16.45
C ILE A 26 -7.15 -5.01 17.44
N PRO A 27 -8.21 -5.76 17.07
CA PRO A 27 -9.30 -6.08 17.99
C PRO A 27 -8.89 -6.93 19.20
N LYS A 28 -7.75 -7.64 19.11
CA LYS A 28 -7.22 -8.50 20.17
C LYS A 28 -6.28 -7.77 21.13
N LEU A 29 -5.96 -6.50 20.85
CA LEU A 29 -5.05 -5.69 21.65
C LEU A 29 -5.82 -4.72 22.55
N GLY A 30 -5.16 -4.26 23.61
CA GLY A 30 -5.67 -3.26 24.54
C GLY A 30 -4.66 -2.16 24.83
N GLY A 31 -5.12 -1.06 25.43
CA GLY A 31 -4.26 0.01 25.92
C GLY A 31 -3.32 0.60 24.86
N GLU A 32 -2.08 0.86 25.26
CA GLU A 32 -1.06 1.51 24.44
C GLU A 32 -0.67 0.69 23.20
N GLU A 33 -0.59 -0.63 23.31
CA GLU A 33 -0.24 -1.51 22.19
C GLU A 33 -1.25 -1.38 21.03
N LYS A 34 -2.54 -1.30 21.37
CA LYS A 34 -3.59 -1.05 20.39
C LYS A 34 -3.41 0.32 19.73
N THR A 35 -3.18 1.37 20.52
CA THR A 35 -2.99 2.73 20.02
C THR A 35 -1.81 2.81 19.06
N GLN A 36 -0.67 2.21 19.44
CA GLN A 36 0.52 2.18 18.59
C GLN A 36 0.29 1.43 17.28
N LEU A 37 -0.40 0.28 17.32
CA LEU A 37 -0.69 -0.48 16.11
C LEU A 37 -1.67 0.23 15.18
N VAL A 38 -2.67 0.93 15.72
CA VAL A 38 -3.58 1.77 14.93
C VAL A 38 -2.80 2.90 14.24
N LEU A 39 -1.97 3.64 14.98
CA LEU A 39 -1.13 4.71 14.41
C LEU A 39 -0.17 4.19 13.34
N ASN A 40 0.34 2.97 13.51
CA ASN A 40 1.19 2.34 12.52
C ASN A 40 0.42 2.00 11.24
N VAL A 41 -0.78 1.45 11.35
CA VAL A 41 -1.66 1.18 10.21
C VAL A 41 -2.03 2.48 9.48
N ASP A 42 -2.37 3.55 10.20
CA ASP A 42 -2.70 4.84 9.57
C ASP A 42 -1.55 5.38 8.72
N LYS A 43 -0.31 5.34 9.22
CA LYS A 43 0.88 5.74 8.45
C LYS A 43 1.11 4.88 7.22
N GLN A 44 0.98 3.56 7.36
CA GLN A 44 1.15 2.65 6.23
C GLN A 44 0.05 2.84 5.16
N LEU A 45 -1.16 3.24 5.56
CA LEU A 45 -2.21 3.60 4.60
C LEU A 45 -1.90 4.88 3.83
N GLU A 46 -1.17 5.83 4.42
CA GLU A 46 -0.63 6.99 3.70
C GLU A 46 0.42 6.55 2.67
N GLU A 47 1.36 5.68 3.07
CA GLU A 47 2.36 5.09 2.14
C GLU A 47 1.70 4.35 0.96
N VAL A 48 0.63 3.57 1.20
CA VAL A 48 -0.14 2.91 0.14
C VAL A 48 -0.74 3.94 -0.83
N ARG A 49 -1.27 5.07 -0.32
CA ARG A 49 -1.85 6.10 -1.18
C ARG A 49 -0.80 6.73 -2.07
N GLU A 50 0.35 7.08 -1.53
CA GLU A 50 1.46 7.64 -2.31
C GLU A 50 1.91 6.66 -3.40
N LEU A 51 2.00 5.37 -3.07
CA LEU A 51 2.35 4.33 -4.03
C LEU A 51 1.31 4.21 -5.16
N MET A 52 0.01 4.28 -4.83
CA MET A 52 -1.06 4.29 -5.83
C MET A 52 -0.99 5.51 -6.75
N GLU A 53 -0.60 6.68 -6.22
CA GLU A 53 -0.37 7.88 -7.02
C GLU A 53 0.80 7.68 -8.00
N GLN A 54 1.91 7.06 -7.56
CA GLN A 54 3.03 6.74 -8.46
C GLN A 54 2.63 5.75 -9.55
N MET A 55 1.84 4.72 -9.22
CA MET A 55 1.31 3.78 -10.21
C MET A 55 0.40 4.45 -11.25
N ASP A 56 -0.47 5.38 -10.83
CA ASP A 56 -1.32 6.13 -11.75
C ASP A 56 -0.50 7.04 -12.68
N LEU A 57 0.57 7.67 -12.17
CA LEU A 57 1.50 8.45 -12.99
C LEU A 57 2.19 7.58 -14.05
N GLU A 58 2.75 6.43 -13.67
CA GLU A 58 3.39 5.51 -14.62
C GLU A 58 2.41 5.01 -15.69
N VAL A 59 1.18 4.65 -15.33
CA VAL A 59 0.15 4.21 -16.30
C VAL A 59 -0.24 5.33 -17.26
N ARG A 60 -0.30 6.58 -16.78
CA ARG A 60 -0.56 7.75 -17.63
C ARG A 60 0.55 8.01 -18.64
N GLU A 61 1.80 7.72 -18.29
CA GLU A 61 2.94 7.84 -19.20
C GLU A 61 3.03 6.71 -20.24
N LEU A 62 2.37 5.57 -20.00
CA LEU A 62 2.31 4.49 -20.98
C LEU A 62 1.50 4.87 -22.24
N PRO A 63 1.97 4.52 -23.45
CA PRO A 63 1.18 4.62 -24.68
C PRO A 63 -0.15 3.91 -24.53
N ILE A 64 -1.23 4.44 -25.10
CA ILE A 64 -2.60 3.89 -24.98
C ILE A 64 -2.66 2.39 -25.35
N GLN A 65 -1.82 1.96 -26.29
CA GLN A 65 -1.73 0.56 -26.74
C GLN A 65 -1.12 -0.39 -25.70
N SER A 66 -0.40 0.14 -24.71
CA SER A 66 0.28 -0.62 -23.66
C SER A 66 -0.51 -0.69 -22.34
N ARG A 67 -1.74 -0.16 -22.32
CA ARG A 67 -2.63 -0.11 -21.14
C ARG A 67 -3.61 -1.30 -21.06
N GLY A 68 -3.46 -2.29 -21.94
CA GLY A 68 -4.37 -3.45 -22.07
C GLY A 68 -3.72 -4.74 -21.59
#